data_AF-A0A2E5D8B7-F1
#
_entry.id   AF-A0A2E5D8B7-F1
#
_cell.length_a   1.000
_cell.length_b   1.000
_cell.length_c   1.000
_cell.angle_alpha   90.00
_cell.angle_beta   90.00
_cell.angle_gamma   90.00
#
_symmetry.space_group_name_H-M   'P 1'
#
loop_
_entity.id
_entity.type
_entity.pdbx_description
1 polymer ?
#
loop_
_entity_poly.entity_id
_entity_poly.type
_entity_poly.pdbx_seq_one_letter_code
_entity_poly.pdbx_strand_id
1 'polypeptide(L)'
;MNRILPFFSITVVLSHLFSPLLAQNELSTPPTAKVPGGDKPGVEATDFIRIDEDEQSARLQTSITGYKKGDVTVDLIGAVHIADKKYYETLNASFVKYDVLLFEMVGGENINQQEPAEQKQQGGDLQTNLLRGMVEGMSRFLKLSSQVQMIDYSAKNFVHADLTAKQFEKKQDAKGESLLSFAMSAAQQAQNEGVEQPNPARLFAALLSGDSNMLKLEMMKNLGNGDDQITALAGDNVIIGDRNAKCIKVLRKQVKKGRKNIGVFYGAAHNPDLEARLLKMGYAKAGQEWLTAWDVPKNGKNPRNQEEEGAVGPEKQESTSEAK
;
A
#
# COMPACT_ATOMS: atom_id res chain seq x y z
N MET A 1 22.31 -68.19 16.10
CA MET A 1 23.13 -68.21 14.86
C MET A 1 22.51 -67.22 13.89
N ASN A 2 23.30 -66.24 13.42
CA ASN A 2 23.28 -65.54 12.12
C ASN A 2 22.18 -65.98 11.11
N ARG A 3 21.49 -65.13 10.33
CA ARG A 3 22.04 -64.14 9.36
C ARG A 3 20.89 -63.44 8.59
N ILE A 4 21.25 -62.38 7.86
CA ILE A 4 20.46 -61.35 7.17
C ILE A 4 20.21 -61.74 5.69
N LEU A 5 19.27 -61.02 5.04
CA LEU A 5 19.17 -60.57 3.62
C LEU A 5 18.17 -61.35 2.71
N PRO A 6 17.74 -60.80 1.54
CA PRO A 6 16.76 -59.70 1.35
C PRO A 6 15.85 -59.95 0.10
N PHE A 7 14.99 -59.01 -0.30
CA PHE A 7 14.86 -58.44 -1.67
C PHE A 7 13.47 -57.86 -1.95
N PHE A 8 13.51 -56.58 -2.34
CA PHE A 8 12.49 -55.83 -3.07
C PHE A 8 12.41 -56.31 -4.52
N SER A 9 11.20 -56.36 -5.08
CA SER A 9 10.88 -56.27 -6.51
C SER A 9 9.35 -56.04 -6.58
N ILE A 10 8.75 -55.17 -7.39
CA ILE A 10 8.73 -55.20 -8.86
C ILE A 10 8.23 -53.84 -9.38
N THR A 11 8.94 -53.35 -10.39
CA THR A 11 8.59 -52.32 -11.38
C THR A 11 7.43 -52.75 -12.28
N VAL A 12 6.46 -51.87 -12.61
CA VAL A 12 5.73 -51.97 -13.89
C VAL A 12 5.52 -50.59 -14.53
N VAL A 13 5.78 -50.61 -15.83
CA VAL A 13 5.91 -49.55 -16.82
C VAL A 13 4.64 -49.53 -17.71
N LEU A 14 4.16 -48.32 -18.00
CA LEU A 14 3.60 -47.80 -19.27
C LEU A 14 2.49 -48.55 -20.07
N SER A 15 1.46 -47.75 -20.40
CA SER A 15 0.82 -47.52 -21.72
C SER A 15 0.02 -48.62 -22.45
N HIS A 16 -1.28 -48.33 -22.66
CA HIS A 16 -1.99 -48.11 -23.95
C HIS A 16 -3.50 -48.39 -23.82
N LEU A 17 -4.35 -47.38 -24.06
CA LEU A 17 -5.16 -47.23 -25.27
C LEU A 17 -5.95 -48.49 -25.67
N PHE A 18 -7.21 -48.58 -25.25
CA PHE A 18 -8.29 -49.22 -26.01
C PHE A 18 -9.64 -48.67 -25.53
N SER A 19 -10.36 -47.96 -26.42
CA SER A 19 -11.82 -47.87 -26.35
C SER A 19 -12.40 -48.94 -27.27
N PRO A 20 -13.55 -49.52 -26.90
CA PRO A 20 -14.64 -49.49 -27.85
C PRO A 20 -15.99 -49.07 -27.25
N LEU A 21 -16.72 -48.43 -28.13
CA LEU A 21 -18.11 -48.00 -28.12
C LEU A 21 -19.08 -49.17 -27.91
N LEU A 22 -20.01 -49.07 -26.96
CA LEU A 22 -21.33 -49.70 -27.04
C LEU A 22 -22.37 -48.79 -26.39
N ALA A 23 -23.33 -48.38 -27.19
CA ALA A 23 -24.53 -47.65 -26.79
C ALA A 23 -25.57 -48.62 -26.21
N GLN A 24 -26.30 -48.19 -25.18
CA GLN A 24 -27.70 -48.57 -25.00
C GLN A 24 -28.43 -47.54 -24.14
N ASN A 25 -29.62 -47.17 -24.64
CA ASN A 25 -30.59 -46.22 -24.12
C ASN A 25 -30.96 -46.43 -22.65
N GLU A 26 -30.97 -45.35 -21.88
CA GLU A 26 -31.79 -45.18 -20.68
C GLU A 26 -32.49 -43.82 -20.77
N LEU A 27 -33.77 -43.81 -20.42
CA LEU A 27 -34.77 -42.76 -20.68
C LEU A 27 -34.38 -41.38 -20.10
N SER A 28 -34.56 -40.33 -20.91
CA SER A 28 -34.38 -38.93 -20.52
C SER A 28 -35.70 -38.28 -20.10
N THR A 29 -35.79 -37.78 -18.85
CA THR A 29 -36.48 -36.54 -18.45
C THR A 29 -35.91 -36.04 -17.11
N PRO A 30 -35.93 -34.75 -16.76
CA PRO A 30 -35.62 -33.54 -17.55
C PRO A 30 -34.55 -32.66 -16.83
N PRO A 31 -33.75 -31.81 -17.52
CA PRO A 31 -33.06 -30.73 -16.83
C PRO A 31 -34.04 -29.57 -16.62
N THR A 32 -34.45 -29.38 -15.37
CA THR A 32 -35.18 -28.20 -14.91
C THR A 32 -34.40 -26.96 -15.34
N ALA A 33 -35.03 -26.13 -16.17
CA ALA A 33 -34.47 -24.85 -16.59
C ALA A 33 -34.09 -24.05 -15.34
N LYS A 34 -32.79 -23.76 -15.18
CA LYS A 34 -32.34 -22.75 -14.23
C LYS A 34 -32.99 -21.43 -14.64
N VAL A 35 -33.94 -20.99 -13.82
CA VAL A 35 -34.43 -19.61 -13.83
C VAL A 35 -33.20 -18.70 -13.72
N PRO A 36 -33.04 -17.67 -14.57
CA PRO A 36 -31.96 -16.72 -14.41
C PRO A 36 -32.20 -15.99 -13.08
N GLY A 37 -31.42 -16.37 -12.06
CA GLY A 37 -31.29 -15.57 -10.85
C GLY A 37 -30.65 -14.26 -11.27
N GLY A 38 -31.39 -13.16 -11.09
CA GLY A 38 -30.93 -11.84 -11.47
C GLY A 38 -29.55 -11.56 -10.88
N ASP A 39 -28.59 -11.31 -11.76
CA ASP A 39 -27.34 -10.66 -11.41
C ASP A 39 -27.70 -9.32 -10.78
N LYS A 40 -27.58 -9.23 -9.45
CA LYS A 40 -27.25 -7.95 -8.84
C LYS A 40 -25.87 -7.62 -9.40
N PRO A 41 -25.66 -6.44 -10.02
CA PRO A 41 -24.32 -6.03 -10.41
C PRO A 41 -23.44 -6.10 -9.16
N GLY A 42 -22.49 -7.03 -9.14
CA GLY A 42 -21.41 -6.98 -8.17
C GLY A 42 -20.74 -5.64 -8.40
N VAL A 43 -20.81 -4.75 -7.41
CA VAL A 43 -19.98 -3.55 -7.43
C VAL A 43 -18.55 -4.08 -7.46
N GLU A 44 -17.85 -3.86 -8.59
CA GLU A 44 -16.43 -4.20 -8.66
C GLU A 44 -15.72 -3.55 -7.48
N ALA A 45 -14.83 -4.32 -6.85
CA ALA A 45 -14.05 -3.82 -5.72
C ALA A 45 -13.26 -2.58 -6.17
N THR A 46 -13.28 -1.52 -5.36
CA THR A 46 -12.47 -0.33 -5.63
C THR A 46 -11.03 -0.60 -5.19
N ASP A 47 -10.09 -0.50 -6.13
CA ASP A 47 -8.66 -0.47 -5.80
C ASP A 47 -8.28 0.90 -5.22
N PHE A 48 -7.45 0.93 -4.19
CA PHE A 48 -6.94 2.15 -3.56
C PHE A 48 -5.43 2.32 -3.66
N ILE A 49 -4.70 1.25 -3.96
CA ILE A 49 -3.30 1.25 -4.35
C ILE A 49 -3.12 0.41 -5.61
N ARG A 50 -2.18 0.78 -6.47
CA ARG A 50 -1.83 -0.02 -7.65
C ARG A 50 -0.40 0.22 -8.09
N ILE A 51 0.09 -0.68 -8.94
CA ILE A 51 1.27 -0.43 -9.75
C ILE A 51 0.81 -0.11 -11.18
N ASP A 52 1.23 1.03 -11.68
CA ASP A 52 1.08 1.43 -13.09
C ASP A 52 2.45 1.36 -13.75
N GLU A 53 2.60 0.55 -14.80
CA GLU A 53 3.89 0.34 -15.45
C GLU A 53 3.86 0.59 -16.94
N ASP A 54 4.95 1.15 -17.45
CA ASP A 54 5.26 1.21 -18.88
C ASP A 54 6.67 0.66 -19.15
N GLU A 55 7.18 0.82 -20.37
CA GLU A 55 8.52 0.35 -20.75
C GLU A 55 9.65 1.08 -19.99
N GLN A 56 9.41 2.31 -19.56
CA GLN A 56 10.44 3.18 -18.98
C GLN A 56 10.42 3.15 -17.45
N SER A 57 9.23 3.08 -16.85
CA SER A 57 9.05 3.26 -15.41
C SER A 57 7.97 2.36 -14.84
N ALA A 58 8.07 2.10 -13.54
CA ALA A 58 7.01 1.54 -12.71
C ALA A 58 6.60 2.58 -11.67
N ARG A 59 5.31 2.75 -11.47
CA ARG A 59 4.73 3.79 -10.61
C ARG A 59 3.84 3.16 -9.54
N LEU A 60 4.18 3.35 -8.26
CA LEU A 60 3.26 3.03 -7.18
C LEU A 60 2.29 4.19 -7.03
N GLN A 61 1.00 3.94 -7.19
CA GLN A 61 -0.03 4.98 -7.13
C GLN A 61 -1.02 4.70 -6.01
N THR A 62 -1.43 5.73 -5.28
CA THR A 62 -2.59 5.67 -4.39
C THR A 62 -3.74 6.47 -4.98
N SER A 63 -4.96 6.14 -4.62
CA SER A 63 -6.13 6.85 -5.14
C SER A 63 -6.67 7.91 -4.18
N ILE A 64 -7.33 8.91 -4.78
CA ILE A 64 -8.30 9.77 -4.12
C ILE A 64 -9.65 9.43 -4.71
N THR A 65 -10.53 8.85 -3.89
CA THR A 65 -11.84 8.36 -4.33
C THR A 65 -12.95 9.15 -3.66
N GLY A 66 -13.76 9.83 -4.46
CA GLY A 66 -14.84 10.67 -3.99
C GLY A 66 -16.16 9.91 -3.83
N TYR A 67 -16.87 10.22 -2.75
CA TYR A 67 -18.17 9.65 -2.41
C TYR A 67 -19.16 10.77 -2.06
N LYS A 68 -20.40 10.67 -2.54
CA LYS A 68 -21.42 11.72 -2.37
C LYS A 68 -22.68 11.21 -1.69
N LYS A 69 -23.25 12.04 -0.81
CA LYS A 69 -24.57 11.85 -0.20
C LYS A 69 -25.26 13.20 -0.04
N GLY A 70 -26.25 13.50 -0.89
CA GLY A 70 -26.86 14.82 -0.93
C GLY A 70 -25.83 15.88 -1.31
N ASP A 71 -25.67 16.90 -0.47
CA ASP A 71 -24.70 17.98 -0.63
C ASP A 71 -23.34 17.71 0.04
N VAL A 72 -23.18 16.56 0.70
CA VAL A 72 -21.93 16.16 1.34
C VAL A 72 -21.09 15.30 0.39
N THR A 73 -19.83 15.69 0.23
CA THR A 73 -18.79 14.93 -0.46
C THR A 73 -17.71 14.50 0.54
N VAL A 74 -17.31 13.24 0.45
CA VAL A 74 -16.22 12.64 1.23
C VAL A 74 -15.21 12.06 0.26
N ASP A 75 -13.98 12.54 0.28
CA ASP A 75 -12.88 11.94 -0.47
C ASP A 75 -12.07 11.04 0.46
N LEU A 76 -11.96 9.75 0.10
CA LEU A 76 -10.99 8.84 0.71
C LEU A 76 -9.65 9.04 0.01
N ILE A 77 -8.68 9.62 0.72
CA ILE A 77 -7.36 9.98 0.21
C ILE A 77 -6.39 8.92 0.74
N GLY A 78 -6.06 7.94 -0.12
CA GLY A 78 -5.11 6.88 0.21
C GLY A 78 -3.68 7.41 0.25
N ALA A 79 -2.92 6.98 1.27
CA ALA A 79 -1.54 7.38 1.49
C ALA A 79 -0.58 6.20 1.70
N VAL A 80 0.71 6.44 1.46
CA VAL A 80 1.81 5.59 1.92
C VAL A 80 2.78 6.40 2.79
N HIS A 81 3.45 5.74 3.75
CA HIS A 81 4.28 6.41 4.75
C HIS A 81 5.63 6.94 4.23
N ILE A 82 6.13 6.35 3.13
CA ILE A 82 7.31 6.83 2.42
C ILE A 82 7.00 6.96 0.94
N ALA A 83 7.35 8.09 0.33
CA ALA A 83 7.05 8.42 -1.06
C ALA A 83 8.02 9.47 -1.60
N ASP A 84 7.97 9.72 -2.91
CA ASP A 84 8.71 10.83 -3.51
C ASP A 84 8.21 12.16 -2.94
N LYS A 85 9.10 13.14 -2.79
CA LYS A 85 8.77 14.44 -2.17
C LYS A 85 7.57 15.12 -2.83
N LYS A 86 7.51 15.07 -4.17
CA LYS A 86 6.46 15.66 -5.00
C LYS A 86 5.06 15.12 -4.67
N TYR A 87 4.96 13.88 -4.22
CA TYR A 87 3.70 13.26 -3.80
C TYR A 87 3.08 14.03 -2.63
N TYR A 88 3.87 14.26 -1.57
CA TYR A 88 3.40 14.99 -0.38
C TYR A 88 3.19 16.48 -0.65
N GLU A 89 4.00 17.10 -1.51
CA GLU A 89 3.77 18.48 -1.96
C GLU A 89 2.42 18.62 -2.68
N THR A 90 2.08 17.65 -3.54
CA THR A 90 0.79 17.60 -4.23
C THR A 90 -0.37 17.40 -3.25
N LEU A 91 -0.21 16.50 -2.27
CA LEU A 91 -1.20 16.28 -1.22
C LEU A 91 -1.46 17.56 -0.40
N ASN A 92 -0.42 18.21 0.12
CA ASN A 92 -0.55 19.45 0.89
C ASN A 92 -1.29 20.54 0.08
N ALA A 93 -0.92 20.71 -1.20
CA ALA A 93 -1.59 21.65 -2.08
C ALA A 93 -3.07 21.30 -2.28
N SER A 94 -3.42 20.01 -2.36
CA SER A 94 -4.80 19.57 -2.51
C SER A 94 -5.64 19.78 -1.24
N PHE A 95 -5.05 19.72 -0.04
CA PHE A 95 -5.79 19.69 1.22
C PHE A 95 -6.54 20.98 1.54
N VAL A 96 -6.12 22.10 0.96
CA VAL A 96 -6.76 23.41 1.14
C VAL A 96 -8.20 23.46 0.63
N LYS A 97 -8.59 22.54 -0.27
CA LYS A 97 -9.94 22.50 -0.85
C LYS A 97 -11.00 21.96 0.12
N TYR A 98 -10.60 21.27 1.18
CA TYR A 98 -11.51 20.62 2.12
C TYR A 98 -11.90 21.53 3.28
N ASP A 99 -13.19 21.53 3.63
CA ASP A 99 -13.70 22.21 4.83
C ASP A 99 -13.07 21.62 6.10
N VAL A 100 -12.77 20.32 6.07
CA VAL A 100 -12.11 19.58 7.12
C VAL A 100 -11.40 18.35 6.54
N LEU A 101 -10.19 18.08 7.02
CA LEU A 101 -9.39 16.91 6.70
C LEU A 101 -9.31 16.01 7.94
N LEU A 102 -9.89 14.83 7.87
CA LEU A 102 -9.82 13.80 8.91
C LEU A 102 -8.55 12.99 8.70
N PHE A 103 -7.63 12.99 9.65
CA PHE A 103 -6.36 12.30 9.48
C PHE A 103 -6.17 11.13 10.45
N GLU A 104 -5.47 10.12 9.93
CA GLU A 104 -4.96 8.96 10.65
C GLU A 104 -3.66 9.28 11.40
N MET A 105 -3.54 8.83 12.66
CA MET A 105 -2.29 8.72 13.43
C MET A 105 -2.63 8.25 14.85
N VAL A 106 -2.26 7.04 15.24
CA VAL A 106 -2.45 6.61 16.64
C VAL A 106 -1.64 7.51 17.58
N GLY A 107 -2.29 8.10 18.59
CA GLY A 107 -1.62 9.04 19.50
C GLY A 107 -1.41 10.46 18.93
N GLY A 108 -1.92 10.74 17.73
CA GLY A 108 -1.78 12.04 17.06
C GLY A 108 -2.68 13.15 17.58
N GLU A 109 -3.41 12.97 18.68
CA GLU A 109 -4.38 13.96 19.19
C GLU A 109 -3.78 15.36 19.44
N ASN A 110 -2.49 15.44 19.73
CA ASN A 110 -1.79 16.68 20.05
C ASN A 110 -0.77 17.10 18.98
N ILE A 111 -0.71 16.43 17.82
CA ILE A 111 0.31 16.74 16.80
C ILE A 111 0.19 18.18 16.28
N ASN A 112 -1.04 18.70 16.21
CA ASN A 112 -1.32 20.08 15.79
C ASN A 112 -0.99 21.12 16.87
N GLN A 113 -0.64 20.69 18.08
CA GLN A 113 -0.35 21.54 19.24
C GLN A 113 1.13 21.48 19.65
N GLN A 114 1.92 20.59 19.05
CA GLN A 114 3.32 20.39 19.39
C GLN A 114 4.22 21.16 18.42
N GLU A 115 5.22 21.86 18.98
CA GLU A 115 6.27 22.47 18.17
C GLU A 115 7.08 21.37 17.43
N PRO A 116 7.55 21.61 16.19
CA PRO A 116 8.27 20.61 15.40
C PRO A 116 9.52 20.01 16.09
N ALA A 117 10.10 20.75 17.03
CA ALA A 117 11.24 20.30 17.84
C ALA A 117 10.84 19.26 18.90
N GLU A 118 9.63 19.35 19.46
CA GLU A 118 9.11 18.43 20.48
C GLU A 118 8.66 17.10 19.88
N GLN A 119 8.17 17.13 18.63
CA GLN A 119 7.81 15.93 17.86
C GLN A 119 9.03 15.04 17.56
N LYS A 120 10.21 15.63 17.36
CA LYS A 120 11.48 14.89 17.17
C LYS A 120 11.97 14.20 18.43
N GLN A 121 11.53 14.65 19.61
CA GLN A 121 12.00 14.24 20.93
C GLN A 121 11.06 13.26 21.66
N GLN A 122 9.99 12.76 21.02
CA GLN A 122 9.21 11.67 21.62
C GLN A 122 10.11 10.44 21.79
N GLY A 123 10.58 10.23 23.01
CA GLY A 123 11.37 9.08 23.40
C GLY A 123 10.51 7.82 23.27
N GLY A 124 11.03 6.85 22.51
CA GLY A 124 10.60 5.46 22.57
C GLY A 124 11.55 4.65 23.44
N ASP A 125 11.16 3.43 23.77
CA ASP A 125 12.12 2.45 24.29
C ASP A 125 13.23 2.18 23.26
N LEU A 126 14.28 1.46 23.69
CA LEU A 126 15.42 1.14 22.83
C LEU A 126 15.00 0.49 21.50
N GLN A 127 13.96 -0.33 21.52
CA GLN A 127 13.45 -1.06 20.37
C GLN A 127 12.74 -0.13 19.38
N THR A 128 11.93 0.80 19.88
CA THR A 128 11.22 1.80 19.09
C THR A 128 12.19 2.76 18.41
N ASN A 129 13.24 3.19 19.13
CA ASN A 129 14.27 4.07 18.58
C ASN A 129 15.10 3.34 17.50
N LEU A 130 15.43 2.07 17.71
CA LEU A 130 16.11 1.24 16.70
C LEU A 130 15.26 1.08 15.43
N LEU A 131 13.97 0.77 15.58
CA LEU A 131 13.05 0.63 14.46
C LEU A 131 12.93 1.94 13.67
N ARG A 132 12.81 3.08 14.37
CA ARG A 132 12.78 4.40 13.75
C ARG A 132 14.06 4.68 12.97
N GLY A 133 15.23 4.39 13.54
CA GLY A 133 16.52 4.54 12.86
C GLY A 133 16.64 3.68 11.60
N MET A 134 16.10 2.46 11.63
CA MET A 134 16.03 1.58 10.46
C MET A 134 15.14 2.15 9.36
N VAL A 135 13.95 2.66 9.70
CA VAL A 135 13.03 3.29 8.73
C VAL A 135 13.64 4.56 8.12
N GLU A 136 14.28 5.41 8.93
CA GLU A 136 14.97 6.60 8.44
C GLU A 136 16.16 6.23 7.53
N GLY A 137 16.93 5.21 7.90
CA GLY A 137 18.02 4.67 7.08
C GLY A 137 17.51 4.15 5.73
N MET A 138 16.44 3.35 5.75
CA MET A 138 15.80 2.81 4.55
C MET A 138 15.24 3.91 3.65
N SER A 139 14.56 4.92 4.23
CA SER A 139 14.03 6.06 3.46
C SER A 139 15.14 6.82 2.74
N ARG A 140 16.27 7.07 3.42
CA ARG A 140 17.45 7.69 2.81
C ARG A 140 18.05 6.85 1.70
N PHE A 141 18.20 5.54 1.92
CA PHE A 141 18.69 4.61 0.91
C PHE A 141 17.80 4.62 -0.33
N LEU A 142 16.48 4.55 -0.11
CA LEU A 142 15.47 4.60 -1.16
C LEU A 142 15.31 6.01 -1.78
N LYS A 143 15.98 7.04 -1.26
CA LYS A 143 15.78 8.44 -1.69
C LYS A 143 14.30 8.86 -1.65
N LEU A 144 13.57 8.39 -0.64
CA LEU A 144 12.16 8.71 -0.39
C LEU A 144 12.06 9.63 0.83
N SER A 145 10.95 10.35 0.91
CA SER A 145 10.60 11.23 2.04
C SER A 145 9.57 10.55 2.95
N SER A 146 9.55 10.93 4.23
CA SER A 146 8.55 10.44 5.19
C SER A 146 7.31 11.34 5.21
N GLN A 147 6.12 10.75 5.24
CA GLN A 147 4.83 11.43 5.37
C GLN A 147 4.79 12.39 6.57
N VAL A 148 5.21 11.93 7.75
CA VAL A 148 5.14 12.73 9.00
C VAL A 148 6.00 13.98 8.92
N GLN A 149 7.09 13.96 8.15
CA GLN A 149 7.97 15.11 7.96
C GLN A 149 7.46 16.08 6.90
N MET A 150 6.72 15.58 5.90
CA MET A 150 6.35 16.32 4.71
C MET A 150 4.93 16.89 4.75
N ILE A 151 4.02 16.29 5.51
CA ILE A 151 2.64 16.78 5.64
C ILE A 151 2.55 17.82 6.75
N ASP A 152 1.91 18.95 6.46
CA ASP A 152 1.64 20.00 7.46
C ASP A 152 0.37 19.66 8.25
N TYR A 153 0.53 18.89 9.33
CA TYR A 153 -0.56 18.57 10.24
C TYR A 153 -1.04 19.78 11.06
N SER A 154 -0.28 20.88 11.12
CA SER A 154 -0.65 22.07 11.91
C SER A 154 -1.79 22.87 11.29
N ALA A 155 -2.12 22.61 10.02
CA ALA A 155 -3.19 23.30 9.31
C ALA A 155 -4.54 23.21 10.05
N LYS A 156 -5.26 24.34 10.11
CA LYS A 156 -6.48 24.49 10.94
C LYS A 156 -7.64 23.59 10.54
N ASN A 157 -7.67 23.11 9.29
CA ASN A 157 -8.70 22.21 8.81
C ASN A 157 -8.40 20.74 9.14
N PHE A 158 -7.23 20.40 9.70
CA PHE A 158 -6.92 19.04 10.14
C PHE A 158 -7.62 18.71 11.46
N VAL A 159 -8.27 17.56 11.50
CA VAL A 159 -8.92 17.02 12.68
C VAL A 159 -8.49 15.57 12.86
N HIS A 160 -7.92 15.28 14.02
CA HIS A 160 -7.54 13.92 14.39
C HIS A 160 -8.78 13.02 14.40
N ALA A 161 -8.73 11.93 13.62
CA ALA A 161 -9.85 11.03 13.42
C ALA A 161 -9.56 9.59 13.86
N ASP A 162 -8.50 9.39 14.63
CA ASP A 162 -7.99 8.07 15.00
C ASP A 162 -8.06 7.80 16.51
N LEU A 163 -7.59 6.63 16.93
CA LEU A 163 -7.45 6.24 18.33
C LEU A 163 -6.26 6.98 18.97
N THR A 164 -6.42 7.34 20.25
CA THR A 164 -5.26 7.71 21.09
C THR A 164 -4.39 6.48 21.34
N ALA A 165 -3.10 6.63 21.68
CA ALA A 165 -2.23 5.51 22.02
C ALA A 165 -2.83 4.56 23.08
N LYS A 166 -3.36 5.13 24.18
CA LYS A 166 -4.02 4.35 25.26
C LYS A 166 -5.27 3.59 24.80
N GLN A 167 -6.02 4.15 23.85
CA GLN A 167 -7.21 3.49 23.29
C GLN A 167 -6.83 2.34 22.37
N PHE A 168 -5.74 2.50 21.63
CA PHE A 168 -5.21 1.49 20.73
C PHE A 168 -4.66 0.30 21.53
N GLU A 169 -3.78 0.54 22.50
CA GLU A 169 -3.22 -0.49 23.41
C GLU A 169 -4.34 -1.28 24.10
N LYS A 170 -5.29 -0.59 24.75
CA LYS A 170 -6.43 -1.25 25.42
C LYS A 170 -7.25 -2.14 24.47
N LYS A 171 -7.36 -1.76 23.19
CA LYS A 171 -8.09 -2.55 22.20
C LYS A 171 -7.31 -3.76 21.75
N GLN A 172 -5.99 -3.63 21.57
CA GLN A 172 -5.12 -4.76 21.26
C GLN A 172 -5.19 -5.80 22.38
N ASP A 173 -5.06 -5.37 23.64
CA ASP A 173 -5.19 -6.24 24.81
C ASP A 173 -6.54 -6.97 24.84
N ALA A 174 -7.63 -6.23 24.61
CA ALA A 174 -8.98 -6.80 24.62
C ALA A 174 -9.21 -7.84 23.51
N LYS A 175 -8.48 -7.74 22.40
CA LYS A 175 -8.52 -8.69 21.28
C LYS A 175 -7.41 -9.75 21.35
N GLY A 176 -6.52 -9.69 22.33
CA GLY A 176 -5.34 -10.57 22.41
C GLY A 176 -4.35 -10.36 21.26
N GLU A 177 -4.37 -9.19 20.62
CA GLU A 177 -3.44 -8.85 19.54
C GLU A 177 -2.06 -8.53 20.09
N SER A 178 -1.03 -9.13 19.49
CA SER A 178 0.38 -8.87 19.78
C SER A 178 1.19 -8.85 18.49
N LEU A 179 2.43 -8.37 18.56
CA LEU A 179 3.35 -8.44 17.42
C LEU A 179 3.57 -9.90 16.96
N LEU A 180 3.59 -10.84 17.91
CA LEU A 180 3.75 -12.26 17.62
C LEU A 180 2.54 -12.84 16.87
N SER A 181 1.32 -12.54 17.32
CA SER A 181 0.11 -13.00 16.63
C SER A 181 -0.01 -12.38 15.24
N PHE A 182 0.36 -11.11 15.08
CA PHE A 182 0.41 -10.46 13.77
C PHE A 182 1.41 -11.14 12.83
N ALA A 183 2.64 -11.41 13.31
CA ALA A 183 3.66 -12.11 12.52
C ALA A 183 3.20 -13.51 12.09
N MET A 184 2.51 -14.24 12.97
CA MET A 184 1.92 -15.54 12.63
C MET A 184 0.82 -15.43 11.57
N SER A 185 -0.10 -14.47 11.70
CA SER A 185 -1.16 -14.24 10.70
C SER A 185 -0.57 -13.90 9.32
N ALA A 186 0.41 -12.99 9.27
CA ALA A 186 1.07 -12.60 8.04
C ALA A 186 1.80 -13.80 7.39
N ALA A 187 2.52 -14.61 8.18
CA ALA A 187 3.21 -15.80 7.69
C ALA A 187 2.26 -16.86 7.12
N GLN A 188 1.12 -17.07 7.78
CA GLN A 188 0.11 -18.02 7.31
C GLN A 188 -0.55 -17.55 6.01
N GLN A 189 -0.76 -16.25 5.86
CA GLN A 189 -1.37 -15.70 4.65
C GLN A 189 -0.40 -15.68 3.47
N ALA A 190 0.88 -15.41 3.70
CA ALA A 190 1.92 -15.50 2.68
C ALA A 190 2.04 -16.90 2.04
N GLN A 191 1.57 -17.95 2.72
CA GLN A 191 1.52 -19.31 2.18
C GLN A 191 0.25 -19.60 1.35
N ASN A 192 -0.81 -18.79 1.51
CA ASN A 192 -2.14 -19.08 0.98
C ASN A 192 -2.47 -18.34 -0.31
N GLU A 193 -1.73 -17.29 -0.67
CA GLU A 193 -2.05 -16.47 -1.85
C GLU A 193 -0.95 -16.56 -2.91
N GLY A 194 -1.34 -16.78 -4.16
CA GLY A 194 -0.45 -16.79 -5.34
C GLY A 194 0.07 -15.41 -5.74
N VAL A 195 0.32 -14.54 -4.76
CA VAL A 195 0.83 -13.17 -4.94
C VAL A 195 2.31 -13.23 -5.35
N GLU A 196 2.69 -12.40 -6.30
CA GLU A 196 4.09 -12.29 -6.73
C GLU A 196 4.95 -11.75 -5.57
N GLN A 197 5.83 -12.61 -5.04
CA GLN A 197 6.70 -12.27 -3.93
C GLN A 197 8.02 -11.63 -4.40
N PRO A 198 8.67 -10.78 -3.56
CA PRO A 198 9.98 -10.22 -3.84
C PRO A 198 11.01 -11.33 -3.97
N ASN A 199 11.88 -11.24 -4.98
CA ASN A 199 12.96 -12.19 -5.18
C ASN A 199 14.10 -11.92 -4.16
N PRO A 200 14.40 -12.85 -3.23
CA PRO A 200 15.40 -12.61 -2.19
C PRO A 200 16.81 -12.34 -2.72
N ALA A 201 17.19 -12.97 -3.84
CA ALA A 201 18.49 -12.75 -4.46
C ALA A 201 18.60 -11.34 -5.07
N ARG A 202 17.51 -10.83 -5.66
CA ARG A 202 17.47 -9.45 -6.19
C ARG A 202 17.46 -8.41 -5.09
N LEU A 203 16.71 -8.65 -4.00
CA LEU A 203 16.77 -7.79 -2.81
C LEU A 203 18.20 -7.69 -2.26
N PHE A 204 18.87 -8.82 -2.11
CA PHE A 204 20.25 -8.87 -1.62
C PHE A 204 21.23 -8.18 -2.59
N ALA A 205 21.09 -8.41 -3.89
CA ALA A 205 21.89 -7.73 -4.91
C ALA A 205 21.66 -6.21 -4.89
N ALA A 206 20.42 -5.75 -4.65
CA ALA A 206 20.09 -4.32 -4.58
C ALA A 206 20.76 -3.65 -3.37
N LEU A 207 20.73 -4.32 -2.23
CA LEU A 207 21.40 -3.86 -1.02
C LEU A 207 22.93 -3.79 -1.21
N LEU A 208 23.54 -4.82 -1.80
CA LEU A 208 25.00 -4.85 -2.04
C LEU A 208 25.46 -3.81 -3.08
N SER A 209 24.67 -3.62 -4.13
CA SER A 209 25.00 -2.67 -5.21
C SER A 209 24.70 -1.21 -4.85
N GLY A 210 23.90 -0.97 -3.82
CA GLY A 210 23.38 0.35 -3.50
C GLY A 210 22.32 0.85 -4.51
N ASP A 211 21.75 -0.06 -5.31
CA ASP A 211 20.75 0.29 -6.32
C ASP A 211 19.36 0.45 -5.67
N SER A 212 19.08 1.70 -5.31
CA SER A 212 17.78 2.11 -4.78
C SER A 212 16.62 1.80 -5.73
N ASN A 213 16.79 1.90 -7.04
CA ASN A 213 15.68 1.68 -7.98
C ASN A 213 15.35 0.20 -8.06
N MET A 214 16.38 -0.66 -8.12
CA MET A 214 16.17 -2.11 -8.08
C MET A 214 15.48 -2.53 -6.78
N LEU A 215 15.86 -1.95 -5.62
CA LEU A 215 15.19 -2.24 -4.36
C LEU A 215 13.73 -1.77 -4.37
N LYS A 216 13.45 -0.55 -4.88
CA LYS A 216 12.07 -0.05 -4.99
C LYS A 216 11.20 -0.94 -5.87
N LEU A 217 11.68 -1.31 -7.06
CA LEU A 217 10.95 -2.17 -8.00
C LEU A 217 10.60 -3.52 -7.36
N GLU A 218 11.52 -4.11 -6.62
CA GLU A 218 11.27 -5.40 -5.95
C GLU A 218 10.30 -5.26 -4.76
N MET A 219 10.36 -4.14 -4.02
CA MET A 219 9.40 -3.85 -2.94
C MET A 219 7.99 -3.55 -3.46
N MET A 220 7.87 -2.89 -4.62
CA MET A 220 6.58 -2.48 -5.19
C MET A 220 5.66 -3.66 -5.47
N LYS A 221 6.21 -4.83 -5.86
CA LYS A 221 5.43 -6.06 -6.12
C LYS A 221 4.55 -6.49 -4.95
N ASN A 222 4.96 -6.21 -3.72
CA ASN A 222 4.15 -6.47 -2.53
C ASN A 222 3.20 -5.31 -2.20
N LEU A 223 3.61 -4.07 -2.47
CA LEU A 223 2.82 -2.88 -2.13
C LEU A 223 1.62 -2.69 -3.07
N GLY A 224 1.78 -3.00 -4.37
CA GLY A 224 0.71 -2.93 -5.36
C GLY A 224 -0.43 -3.91 -5.14
N ASN A 225 -0.11 -5.05 -4.55
CA ASN A 225 -1.06 -6.10 -4.16
C ASN A 225 -1.46 -5.97 -2.68
N GLY A 226 -1.16 -4.82 -2.07
CA GLY A 226 -1.38 -4.57 -0.65
C GLY A 226 -2.86 -4.50 -0.28
N ASP A 227 -3.73 -4.10 -1.21
CA ASP A 227 -5.17 -4.05 -0.95
C ASP A 227 -5.75 -5.44 -0.74
N ASP A 228 -5.34 -6.48 -1.47
CA ASP A 228 -5.82 -7.85 -1.27
C ASP A 228 -5.31 -8.45 0.05
N GLN A 229 -4.00 -8.34 0.31
CA GLN A 229 -3.38 -8.85 1.52
C GLN A 229 -3.90 -8.14 2.78
N ILE A 230 -4.16 -6.84 2.71
CA ILE A 230 -4.63 -6.05 3.85
C ILE A 230 -6.16 -6.10 3.99
N THR A 231 -6.93 -6.22 2.90
CA THR A 231 -8.39 -6.43 2.96
C THR A 231 -8.74 -7.72 3.68
N ALA A 232 -7.98 -8.78 3.44
CA ALA A 232 -8.13 -10.04 4.17
C ALA A 232 -7.84 -9.91 5.68
N LEU A 233 -7.05 -8.92 6.09
CA LEU A 233 -6.79 -8.58 7.50
C LEU A 233 -7.78 -7.53 8.07
N ALA A 234 -8.42 -6.72 7.21
CA ALA A 234 -9.23 -5.57 7.61
C ALA A 234 -10.53 -5.93 8.37
N GLY A 235 -10.95 -7.19 8.34
CA GLY A 235 -12.27 -7.63 8.82
C GLY A 235 -12.50 -7.63 10.33
N ASP A 236 -11.47 -7.77 11.17
CA ASP A 236 -11.66 -7.82 12.63
C ASP A 236 -10.41 -7.47 13.46
N ASN A 237 -9.48 -6.65 12.94
CA ASN A 237 -8.31 -6.23 13.71
C ASN A 237 -8.40 -4.78 14.23
N VAL A 238 -7.61 -4.46 15.24
CA VAL A 238 -7.51 -3.09 15.77
C VAL A 238 -6.82 -2.16 14.78
N ILE A 239 -5.90 -2.69 13.97
CA ILE A 239 -5.09 -1.95 13.00
C ILE A 239 -5.94 -1.17 11.98
N ILE A 240 -7.09 -1.70 11.58
CA ILE A 240 -7.96 -1.08 10.58
C ILE A 240 -9.36 -0.88 11.14
N GLY A 241 -10.04 -1.97 11.52
CA GLY A 241 -11.48 -1.93 11.80
C GLY A 241 -11.86 -0.95 12.91
N ASP A 242 -11.16 -0.97 14.05
CA ASP A 242 -11.46 -0.08 15.17
C ASP A 242 -11.05 1.38 14.92
N ARG A 243 -9.95 1.59 14.21
CA ARG A 243 -9.45 2.91 13.81
C ARG A 243 -10.39 3.57 12.80
N ASN A 244 -10.86 2.82 11.82
CA ASN A 244 -11.88 3.27 10.87
C ASN A 244 -13.23 3.52 11.53
N ALA A 245 -13.64 2.69 12.48
CA ALA A 245 -14.85 2.93 13.26
C ALA A 245 -14.79 4.27 14.04
N LYS A 246 -13.60 4.63 14.56
CA LYS A 246 -13.36 5.94 15.17
C LYS A 246 -13.41 7.07 14.12
N CYS A 247 -12.80 6.88 12.95
CA CYS A 247 -12.87 7.84 11.84
C CYS A 247 -14.32 8.16 11.45
N ILE A 248 -15.14 7.14 11.23
CA ILE A 248 -16.56 7.31 10.88
C ILE A 248 -17.35 8.06 11.99
N LYS A 249 -17.03 7.85 13.27
CA LYS A 249 -17.63 8.63 14.36
C LYS A 249 -17.27 10.12 14.25
N VAL A 250 -16.02 10.45 13.90
CA VAL A 250 -15.57 11.84 13.70
C VAL A 250 -16.18 12.44 12.44
N LEU A 251 -16.24 11.69 11.33
CA LEU A 251 -16.93 12.09 10.10
C LEU A 251 -18.38 12.51 10.37
N ARG A 252 -19.16 11.66 11.06
CA ARG A 252 -20.54 12.00 11.42
C ARG A 252 -20.65 13.26 12.27
N LYS A 253 -19.69 13.52 13.16
CA LYS A 253 -19.65 14.75 13.96
C LYS A 253 -19.39 15.97 13.08
N GLN A 254 -18.48 15.89 12.11
CA GLN A 254 -18.18 17.00 11.20
C GLN A 254 -19.33 17.31 10.25
N VAL A 255 -19.98 16.27 9.70
CA VAL A 255 -21.21 16.45 8.90
C VAL A 255 -22.31 17.13 9.72
N LYS A 256 -22.51 16.73 10.98
CA LYS A 256 -23.47 17.40 11.89
C LYS A 256 -23.10 18.86 12.19
N LYS A 257 -21.82 19.24 12.07
CA LYS A 257 -21.35 20.63 12.18
C LYS A 257 -21.52 21.42 10.87
N GLY A 258 -22.11 20.83 9.84
CA GLY A 258 -22.36 21.47 8.55
C GLY A 258 -21.18 21.45 7.58
N ARG A 259 -20.13 20.65 7.84
CA ARG A 259 -19.03 20.44 6.89
C ARG A 259 -19.53 19.62 5.71
N LYS A 260 -19.25 20.05 4.48
CA LYS A 260 -19.80 19.44 3.25
C LYS A 260 -18.72 18.84 2.38
N ASN A 261 -17.56 19.45 2.27
CA ASN A 261 -16.41 18.90 1.55
C ASN A 261 -15.38 18.36 2.54
N ILE A 262 -15.33 17.04 2.70
CA ILE A 262 -14.55 16.38 3.75
C ILE A 262 -13.51 15.46 3.11
N GLY A 263 -12.24 15.62 3.46
CA GLY A 263 -11.20 14.66 3.10
C GLY A 263 -10.94 13.69 4.25
N VAL A 264 -10.68 12.43 3.94
CA VAL A 264 -10.24 11.39 4.89
C VAL A 264 -8.85 10.93 4.44
N PHE A 265 -7.82 11.45 5.11
CA PHE A 265 -6.41 11.19 4.81
C PHE A 265 -5.89 10.04 5.67
N TYR A 266 -5.90 8.84 5.08
CA TYR A 266 -5.59 7.56 5.73
C TYR A 266 -4.65 6.76 4.83
N GLY A 267 -3.93 5.78 5.40
CA GLY A 267 -3.18 4.80 4.61
C GLY A 267 -4.11 4.10 3.62
N ALA A 268 -3.64 3.86 2.38
CA ALA A 268 -4.50 3.31 1.31
C ALA A 268 -5.24 2.03 1.74
N ALA A 269 -4.59 1.20 2.55
CA ALA A 269 -5.13 -0.06 3.04
C ALA A 269 -6.32 0.08 4.02
N HIS A 270 -6.57 1.28 4.56
CA HIS A 270 -7.77 1.56 5.35
C HIS A 270 -9.02 1.77 4.49
N ASN A 271 -8.83 2.15 3.22
CA ASN A 271 -9.91 2.64 2.39
C ASN A 271 -10.96 1.59 1.99
N PRO A 272 -10.63 0.29 1.79
CA PRO A 272 -11.66 -0.72 1.52
C PRO A 272 -12.73 -0.80 2.63
N ASP A 273 -12.32 -0.82 3.91
CA ASP A 273 -13.28 -0.83 5.03
C ASP A 273 -13.97 0.53 5.21
N LEU A 274 -13.28 1.66 4.96
CA LEU A 274 -13.92 2.99 4.98
C LEU A 274 -14.98 3.13 3.88
N GLU A 275 -14.69 2.68 2.66
CA GLU A 275 -15.65 2.64 1.55
C GLU A 275 -16.87 1.81 1.95
N ALA A 276 -16.67 0.57 2.41
CA ALA A 276 -17.76 -0.30 2.84
C ALA A 276 -18.67 0.38 3.90
N ARG A 277 -18.08 1.17 4.81
CA ARG A 277 -18.84 1.95 5.80
C ARG A 277 -19.56 3.15 5.18
N LEU A 278 -18.94 3.86 4.25
CA LEU A 278 -19.57 4.99 3.54
C LEU A 278 -20.75 4.52 2.68
N LEU A 279 -20.59 3.43 1.93
CA LEU A 279 -21.66 2.81 1.14
C LEU A 279 -22.83 2.38 2.03
N LYS A 280 -22.56 1.71 3.17
CA LYS A 280 -23.59 1.39 4.18
C LYS A 280 -24.28 2.62 4.77
N MET A 281 -23.61 3.77 4.78
CA MET A 281 -24.16 5.05 5.22
C MET A 281 -24.97 5.77 4.13
N GLY A 282 -25.08 5.20 2.93
CA GLY A 282 -25.82 5.76 1.80
C GLY A 282 -25.05 6.80 1.00
N TYR A 283 -23.72 6.78 1.07
CA TYR A 283 -22.89 7.50 0.09
C TYR A 283 -22.76 6.66 -1.17
N ALA A 284 -22.67 7.32 -2.33
CA ALA A 284 -22.39 6.69 -3.61
C ALA A 284 -21.02 7.12 -4.12
N LYS A 285 -20.24 6.17 -4.67
CA LYS A 285 -18.96 6.47 -5.35
C LYS A 285 -19.22 7.42 -6.52
N ALA A 286 -18.43 8.47 -6.64
CA ALA A 286 -18.60 9.53 -7.62
C ALA A 286 -17.47 9.57 -8.67
N GLY A 287 -16.22 9.42 -8.22
CA GLY A 287 -15.05 9.47 -9.09
C GLY A 287 -13.79 9.03 -8.37
N GLN A 288 -12.74 8.78 -9.13
CA GLN A 288 -11.45 8.32 -8.61
C GLN A 288 -10.32 8.92 -9.44
N GLU A 289 -9.30 9.43 -8.76
CA GLU A 289 -8.07 9.90 -9.36
C GLU A 289 -6.87 9.16 -8.75
N TRP A 290 -5.80 9.01 -9.53
CA TRP A 290 -4.59 8.31 -9.11
C TRP A 290 -3.44 9.29 -8.94
N LEU A 291 -2.75 9.18 -7.81
CA LEU A 291 -1.60 10.00 -7.47
C LEU A 291 -0.35 9.12 -7.33
N THR A 292 0.68 9.43 -8.10
CA THR A 292 1.95 8.70 -8.09
C THR A 292 2.74 8.98 -6.82
N ALA A 293 2.87 7.96 -5.97
CA ALA A 293 3.66 8.00 -4.75
C ALA A 293 5.13 7.69 -5.03
N TRP A 294 5.42 6.64 -5.82
CA TRP A 294 6.77 6.30 -6.24
C TRP A 294 6.82 6.33 -7.76
N ASP A 295 7.80 7.02 -8.34
CA ASP A 295 8.10 6.98 -9.77
C ASP A 295 9.49 6.38 -9.98
N VAL A 296 9.55 5.15 -10.48
CA VAL A 296 10.78 4.34 -10.49
C VAL A 296 11.18 3.99 -11.91
N PRO A 297 12.26 4.60 -12.45
CA PRO A 297 12.81 4.23 -13.75
C PRO A 297 13.33 2.79 -13.76
N LYS A 298 12.91 2.00 -14.76
CA LYS A 298 13.31 0.59 -14.98
C LYS A 298 14.74 0.44 -15.51
N ASN A 299 15.18 1.40 -16.32
CA ASN A 299 16.55 1.45 -16.84
C ASN A 299 17.32 2.53 -16.08
N GLY A 300 18.04 2.14 -15.03
CA GLY A 300 18.87 3.06 -14.26
C GLY A 300 19.96 3.68 -15.13
N LYS A 301 19.75 4.89 -15.65
CA LYS A 301 20.89 5.74 -15.99
C LYS A 301 21.51 6.19 -14.68
N ASN A 302 22.72 5.69 -14.41
CA ASN A 302 23.57 6.13 -13.32
C ASN A 302 23.75 7.66 -13.43
N PRO A 303 23.35 8.48 -12.44
CA PRO A 303 23.47 9.94 -12.51
C PRO A 303 24.91 10.43 -12.68
N ARG A 304 25.90 9.58 -12.41
CA ARG A 304 27.33 9.88 -12.58
C ARG A 304 27.76 10.15 -14.03
N ASN A 305 26.96 9.80 -15.02
CA ASN A 305 27.34 10.01 -16.44
C ASN A 305 26.73 11.27 -17.05
N GLN A 306 25.97 12.08 -16.31
CA GLN A 306 25.43 13.35 -16.84
C GLN A 306 26.31 14.57 -16.54
N GLU A 307 27.31 14.44 -15.66
CA GLU A 307 28.26 15.54 -15.39
C GLU A 307 29.46 15.57 -16.37
N GLU A 308 29.72 14.49 -17.13
CA GLU A 308 30.82 14.45 -18.10
C GLU A 308 30.42 14.87 -19.53
N GLU A 309 29.14 14.88 -19.89
CA GLU A 309 28.69 15.35 -21.22
C GLU A 309 28.49 16.88 -21.30
N GLY A 310 28.59 17.60 -20.18
CA GLY A 310 28.45 19.06 -20.11
C GLY A 310 29.76 19.86 -20.12
N ALA A 311 30.92 19.19 -19.99
CA ALA A 311 32.22 19.87 -19.96
C ALA A 311 32.79 19.99 -21.37
N VAL A 312 32.25 20.93 -22.16
CA VAL A 312 32.94 21.46 -23.34
C VAL A 312 34.25 22.10 -22.84
N GLY A 313 35.37 21.42 -23.08
CA GLY A 313 36.70 21.94 -22.76
C GLY A 313 37.01 23.22 -23.54
N PRO A 314 37.80 24.15 -22.99
CA PRO A 314 38.03 25.43 -23.63
C PRO A 314 38.84 25.25 -24.92
N GLU A 315 38.36 25.88 -26.00
CA GLU A 315 39.09 26.10 -27.24
C GLU A 315 40.51 26.62 -26.95
N LYS A 316 41.52 25.89 -27.46
CA LYS A 316 42.87 26.43 -27.58
C LYS A 316 42.86 27.57 -28.60
N GLN A 317 42.98 28.80 -28.12
CA GLN A 317 43.44 29.91 -28.95
C GLN A 317 44.91 29.67 -29.33
N GLU A 318 45.15 29.35 -30.60
CA GLU A 318 46.47 29.46 -31.22
C GLU A 318 46.89 30.93 -31.27
N SER A 319 47.94 31.28 -30.51
CA SER A 319 48.64 32.55 -30.67
C SER A 319 49.65 32.41 -31.81
N THR A 320 49.34 32.96 -32.98
CA THR A 320 50.34 33.21 -34.02
C THR A 320 51.14 34.46 -33.64
N SER A 321 52.41 34.26 -33.25
CA SER A 321 53.39 35.35 -33.19
C SER A 321 54.12 35.42 -34.53
N GLU A 322 53.78 36.39 -35.37
CA GLU A 322 54.63 36.81 -36.49
C GLU A 322 55.62 37.87 -35.99
N ALA A 323 56.91 37.57 -36.12
CA ALA A 323 57.98 38.55 -36.03
C ALA A 323 59.16 38.12 -36.91
N LYS A 324 59.12 38.47 -38.20
CA LYS A 324 60.17 39.21 -38.91
C LYS A 324 59.83 39.44 -40.37
#